data_AF-M0BZ31-F1
#
_entry.id   AF-M0BZ31-F1
#
_cell.length_a   1.000
_cell.length_b   1.000
_cell.length_c   1.000
_cell.angle_alpha   90.00
_cell.angle_beta   90.00
_cell.angle_gamma   90.00
#
_symmetry.space_group_name_H-M   'P 1'
#
loop_
_entity.id
_entity.type
_entity.pdbx_description
1 polymer ?
#
loop_
_entity_poly.entity_id
_entity_poly.type
_entity_poly.pdbx_seq_one_letter_code
_entity_poly.pdbx_strand_id
1 'polypeptide(L)' 'MFRSIIVGIGDVLLGRLLVVLMLGVPVFGVAFVLAFGTDALVSLGLSRGVAGTITATIATVGSIAGLAAFAHYLIDW' A
#
# COMPACT_ATOMS: atom_id res chain seq x y z
N MET A 1 9.18 9.04 -36.57
CA MET A 1 8.27 7.95 -36.17
C MET A 1 8.90 6.99 -35.16
N PHE A 2 10.06 6.38 -35.44
CA PHE A 2 10.68 5.42 -34.51
C PHE A 2 10.96 5.98 -33.11
N ARG A 3 11.43 7.23 -33.02
CA ARG A 3 11.65 7.93 -31.74
C ARG A 3 10.37 8.15 -30.92
N SER A 4 9.21 8.41 -31.54
CA SER A 4 7.97 8.63 -30.79
C SER A 4 7.36 7.33 -30.26
N ILE A 5 7.56 6.21 -30.98
CA ILE A 5 7.14 4.88 -30.53
C ILE A 5 7.96 4.46 -29.31
N ILE A 6 9.28 4.68 -29.33
CA ILE A 6 10.16 4.35 -28.19
C ILE A 6 9.81 5.19 -26.96
N VAL A 7 9.54 6.49 -27.13
CA VAL A 7 9.13 7.35 -26.02
C VAL A 7 7.77 6.91 -25.46
N GLY A 8 6.79 6.60 -26.32
CA GLY A 8 5.49 6.09 -25.88
C GLY A 8 5.56 4.75 -25.13
N ILE A 9 6.42 3.82 -25.57
CA ILE A 9 6.66 2.56 -24.84
C ILE A 9 7.33 2.84 -23.49
N GLY A 10 8.29 3.76 -23.45
CA GLY A 10 8.96 4.20 -22.23
C GLY A 10 7.99 4.77 -21.20
N ASP A 11 7.11 5.67 -21.62
CA ASP A 11 6.10 6.30 -20.75
C ASP A 11 5.10 5.28 -20.20
N VAL A 12 4.65 4.33 -21.03
CA VAL A 12 3.75 3.24 -20.58
C VAL A 12 4.43 2.32 -19.57
N LEU A 13 5.70 1.97 -19.77
CA LEU A 13 6.46 1.14 -18.83
C LEU A 13 6.74 1.87 -17.51
N LEU A 14 7.10 3.15 -17.56
CA LEU A 14 7.29 4.00 -16.38
C LEU A 14 5.99 4.19 -15.61
N GLY A 15 4.86 4.40 -16.30
CA GLY A 15 3.54 4.45 -15.71
C GLY A 15 3.17 3.17 -14.97
N ARG A 16 3.37 2.02 -15.62
CA ARG A 16 3.15 0.71 -15.01
C ARG A 16 4.05 0.47 -13.80
N LEU A 17 5.32 0.88 -13.88
CA LEU A 17 6.25 0.76 -12.76
C LEU A 17 5.81 1.64 -11.57
N LEU A 18 5.41 2.88 -11.83
CA LEU A 18 4.89 3.80 -10.82
C LEU A 18 3.62 3.24 -10.16
N VAL A 19 2.72 2.66 -10.94
CA VAL A 19 1.51 1.97 -10.45
C VAL A 19 1.88 0.80 -9.54
N VAL A 20 2.82 -0.05 -9.95
CA VAL A 20 3.27 -1.19 -9.14
C VAL A 20 3.93 -0.73 -7.84
N LEU A 21 4.75 0.32 -7.89
CA LEU A 21 5.37 0.90 -6.69
C LEU A 21 4.31 1.50 -5.75
N MET A 22 3.33 2.23 -6.30
CA MET A 22 2.21 2.79 -5.56
C MET A 22 1.35 1.72 -4.88
N LEU A 23 1.13 0.58 -5.55
CA LEU A 23 0.46 -0.58 -4.96
C LEU A 23 1.31 -1.29 -3.91
N GLY A 24 2.63 -1.29 -4.08
CA GLY A 24 3.56 -1.90 -3.13
C GLY A 24 3.49 -1.23 -1.76
N VAL A 25 3.47 0.10 -1.70
CA VAL A 25 3.49 0.87 -0.44
C VAL A 25 2.38 0.46 0.56
N PRO A 26 1.08 0.44 0.20
CA PRO A 26 0.02 0.03 1.12
C PRO A 26 0.11 -1.46 1.48
N VAL A 27 0.50 -2.32 0.53
CA VAL A 27 0.66 -3.76 0.80
C VAL A 27 1.76 -4.02 1.82
N PHE A 28 2.93 -3.41 1.64
CA PHE A 28 4.05 -3.52 2.58
C PHE A 28 3.72 -2.88 3.93
N GLY A 29 3.03 -1.73 3.93
CA GLY A 29 2.58 -1.07 5.15
C GLY A 29 1.64 -1.95 5.98
N VAL A 30 0.63 -2.54 5.34
CA VAL A 30 -0.32 -3.45 5.99
C VAL A 30 0.37 -4.73 6.46
N ALA A 31 1.24 -5.33 5.64
CA ALA A 31 2.00 -6.51 6.02
C ALA A 31 2.89 -6.25 7.25
N PHE A 32 3.55 -5.09 7.30
CA PHE A 32 4.37 -4.68 8.43
C PHE A 32 3.53 -4.48 9.70
N VAL A 33 2.38 -3.81 9.60
CA VAL A 33 1.44 -3.62 10.72
C VAL A 33 0.97 -4.97 11.25
N LEU A 34 0.61 -5.92 10.37
CA LEU A 34 0.17 -7.24 10.80
C LEU A 34 1.30 -8.08 11.41
N ALA A 35 2.52 -7.96 10.90
CA ALA A 35 3.68 -8.71 11.39
C ALA A 35 4.19 -8.21 12.74
N PHE A 36 4.19 -6.90 12.98
CA PHE A 36 4.84 -6.30 14.16
C PHE A 36 3.91 -5.50 15.06
N GLY A 37 2.75 -5.07 14.56
CA GLY A 37 1.87 -4.12 15.26
C GLY A 37 1.31 -4.67 16.57
N THR A 38 0.95 -5.95 16.59
CA THR A 38 0.44 -6.56 17.83
C THR A 38 1.52 -6.67 18.90
N ASP A 39 2.72 -7.12 18.56
CA ASP A 39 3.82 -7.25 19.54
C ASP A 39 4.31 -5.87 20.02
N ALA A 40 4.32 -4.87 19.13
CA ALA A 40 4.63 -3.48 19.51
C ALA A 40 3.60 -2.90 20.49
N LEU A 41 2.31 -3.17 20.29
CA LEU A 41 1.26 -2.71 21.21
C LEU A 41 1.30 -3.47 22.54
N VAL A 42 1.63 -4.76 22.52
CA VAL A 42 1.82 -5.55 23.74
C VAL A 42 3.00 -5.05 24.56
N SER A 43 4.11 -4.65 23.93
CA SER A 43 5.26 -4.09 24.65
C SER A 43 4.96 -2.73 25.31
N LEU A 44 3.95 -2.01 24.82
CA LEU A 44 3.40 -0.80 25.42
C LEU A 44 2.41 -1.06 26.57
N GLY A 45 2.18 -2.33 26.93
CA GLY A 45 1.34 -2.73 28.06
C GLY A 45 -0.12 -3.05 27.71
N LEU A 46 -0.48 -3.11 26.43
CA LEU A 46 -1.82 -3.53 26.01
C LEU A 46 -2.00 -5.05 26.11
N SER A 47 -3.22 -5.48 26.46
CA SER A 47 -3.55 -6.90 26.41
C SER A 47 -3.55 -7.39 24.96
N ARG A 48 -3.11 -8.65 24.73
CA ARG A 48 -2.98 -9.22 23.39
C ARG A 48 -4.27 -9.16 22.57
N GLY A 49 -5.43 -9.29 23.21
CA GLY A 49 -6.73 -9.16 22.54
C GLY A 49 -7.01 -7.74 22.03
N VAL A 50 -6.76 -6.72 22.87
CA VAL A 50 -6.92 -5.31 22.48
C VAL A 50 -5.91 -4.92 21.41
N ALA A 51 -4.63 -5.28 21.60
CA ALA A 51 -3.56 -5.05 20.64
C ALA A 51 -3.86 -5.66 19.27
N GLY A 52 -4.32 -6.91 19.23
CA GLY A 52 -4.71 -7.59 18.00
C GLY A 52 -5.88 -6.89 17.30
N THR A 53 -6.88 -6.45 18.07
CA THR A 53 -8.07 -5.75 17.52
C THR A 53 -7.67 -4.40 16.90
N ILE A 54 -6.81 -3.63 17.58
CA ILE A 54 -6.31 -2.34 17.07
C ILE A 54 -5.48 -2.58 15.81
N THR A 55 -4.56 -3.55 15.84
CA THR A 55 -3.70 -3.88 14.70
C THR A 55 -4.55 -4.26 13.47
N ALA A 56 -5.54 -5.14 13.66
CA ALA A 56 -6.44 -5.56 12.59
C ALA A 56 -7.28 -4.39 12.05
N THR A 57 -7.75 -3.49 12.93
CA THR A 57 -8.51 -2.30 12.53
C THR A 57 -7.65 -1.37 11.67
N ILE A 58 -6.43 -1.06 12.12
CA ILE A 58 -5.49 -0.20 11.38
C ILE A 58 -5.14 -0.83 10.03
N ALA A 59 -4.85 -2.13 10.00
CA ALA A 59 -4.58 -2.86 8.76
C ALA A 59 -5.77 -2.80 7.78
N THR A 60 -7.00 -2.93 8.28
CA THR A 60 -8.21 -2.87 7.46
C THR A 60 -8.42 -1.47 6.88
N VAL A 61 -8.35 -0.44 7.73
CA VAL A 61 -8.50 0.96 7.30
C VAL A 61 -7.40 1.34 6.31
N GLY A 62 -6.15 0.96 6.59
CA GLY A 62 -5.01 1.17 5.69
C GLY A 62 -5.18 0.49 4.34
N SER A 63 -5.76 -0.71 4.31
CA SER A 63 -6.06 -1.43 3.06
C SER A 63 -7.13 -0.71 2.23
N ILE A 64 -8.21 -0.25 2.86
CA ILE A 64 -9.28 0.50 2.18
C ILE A 64 -8.75 1.82 1.65
N ALA A 65 -8.01 2.56 2.48
CA ALA A 65 -7.41 3.83 2.09
C ALA A 65 -6.39 3.65 0.95
N GLY A 66 -5.55 2.62 1.02
CA GLY A 66 -4.60 2.28 -0.04
C GLY A 66 -5.30 1.92 -1.36
N LEU A 67 -6.37 1.13 -1.30
CA LEU A 67 -7.17 0.79 -2.47
C LEU A 67 -7.88 2.02 -3.08
N ALA A 68 -8.42 2.90 -2.23
CA ALA A 68 -9.07 4.14 -2.67
C ALA A 68 -8.07 5.10 -3.33
N ALA A 69 -6.90 5.29 -2.72
CA ALA A 69 -5.82 6.08 -3.30
C ALA A 69 -5.35 5.50 -4.64
N PHE A 70 -5.19 4.18 -4.72
CA PHE A 70 -4.87 3.50 -5.97
C PHE A 70 -5.92 3.71 -7.05
N ALA A 71 -7.21 3.55 -6.72
CA ALA A 71 -8.30 3.78 -7.67
C ALA A 71 -8.32 5.24 -8.17
N HIS A 72 -8.08 6.20 -7.29
CA HIS A 72 -7.97 7.61 -7.66
C HIS A 72 -6.81 7.86 -8.64
N TYR A 73 -5.61 7.35 -8.33
CA TYR A 73 -4.46 7.48 -9.22
C TYR A 73 -4.61 6.73 -10.54
N LEU A 74 -5.40 5.64 -10.60
CA LEU A 74 -5.71 4.95 -11.85
C LEU A 74 -6.68 5.73 -12.75
N ILE A 75 -7.60 6.49 -12.15
CA ILE A 75 -8.62 7.26 -12.89
C ILE A 75 -8.01 8.56 -13.43
N ASP A 76 -7.12 9.18 -12.67
CA ASP A 76 -6.48 10.45 -13.03
C ASP A 76 -5.28 10.29 -14.01
N TRP A 77 -4.89 9.05 -14.34
CA TRP A 77 -3.83 8.72 -15.30
C TRP A 77 -4.40 8.33 -16.66
#